data_AF-B7KJK5-F1
#
_entry.id   AF-B7KJK5-F1
#
_cell.length_a   1.000
_cell.length_b   1.000
_cell.length_c   1.000
_cell.angle_alpha   90.00
_cell.angle_beta   90.00
_cell.angle_gamma   90.00
#
_symmetry.space_group_name_H-M   'P 1'
#
loop_
_entity.id
_entity.type
_entity.pdbx_description
1 polymer ?
#
loop_
_entity_poly.entity_id
_entity_poly.type
_entity_poly.pdbx_seq_one_letter_code
_entity_poly.pdbx_strand_id
1 'polypeptide(L)'
;MSKKNLKAFQSNLTVILWHLLKYKYQPGKRSKSWRTTLLIHRKRLATAFLDTPSLKPLFTEVFDKCYQKARKEASIETGLSIETFPLVSPFTPEEVLDLEYLPE
;
A
#
# COMPACT_ATOMS: atom_id res chain seq x y z
N MET A 1 -17.88 13.75 -2.47
CA MET A 1 -16.51 13.28 -2.79
C MET A 1 -16.32 13.26 -4.31
N SER A 2 -15.32 13.97 -4.83
CA SER A 2 -15.02 13.95 -6.26
C SER A 2 -14.34 12.63 -6.65
N LYS A 3 -14.72 12.03 -7.79
CA LYS A 3 -14.12 10.79 -8.33
C LYS A 3 -12.59 10.84 -8.41
N LYS A 4 -12.01 12.03 -8.56
CA LYS A 4 -10.55 12.27 -8.58
C LYS A 4 -9.88 11.96 -7.23
N ASN A 5 -10.48 12.38 -6.10
CA ASN A 5 -9.90 12.16 -4.77
C ASN A 5 -9.91 10.68 -4.41
N LEU A 6 -10.97 9.96 -4.77
CA LEU A 6 -11.05 8.51 -4.59
C LEU A 6 -9.97 7.77 -5.40
N LYS A 7 -9.78 8.15 -6.68
CA LYS A 7 -8.71 7.56 -7.51
C LYS A 7 -7.32 7.82 -6.92
N ALA A 8 -7.07 9.04 -6.44
CA ALA A 8 -5.80 9.38 -5.80
C ALA A 8 -5.59 8.57 -4.51
N PHE A 9 -6.63 8.41 -3.70
CA PHE A 9 -6.61 7.61 -2.48
C PHE A 9 -6.26 6.14 -2.76
N GLN A 10 -6.99 5.49 -3.69
CA GLN A 10 -6.71 4.12 -4.11
C GLN A 10 -5.30 3.95 -4.69
N SER A 11 -4.84 4.95 -5.46
CA SER A 11 -3.47 4.95 -6.00
C SER A 11 -2.42 4.98 -4.90
N ASN A 12 -2.56 5.88 -3.91
CA ASN A 12 -1.63 5.93 -2.76
C ASN A 12 -1.64 4.61 -1.97
N LEU A 13 -2.82 4.04 -1.71
CA LEU A 13 -2.94 2.76 -1.01
C LEU A 13 -2.27 1.61 -1.78
N THR A 14 -2.50 1.53 -3.09
CA THR A 14 -1.87 0.52 -3.96
C THR A 14 -0.34 0.63 -3.88
N VAL A 15 0.20 1.86 -3.97
CA VAL A 15 1.67 2.08 -3.93
C VAL A 15 2.27 1.67 -2.58
N ILE A 16 1.58 1.92 -1.46
CA ILE A 16 2.05 1.49 -0.14
C ILE A 16 2.09 -0.02 -0.06
N LEU A 17 0.98 -0.71 -0.38
CA LEU A 17 0.90 -2.17 -0.35
C LEU A 17 1.96 -2.81 -1.26
N TRP A 18 2.15 -2.25 -2.45
CA TRP A 18 3.16 -2.70 -3.41
C TRP A 18 4.57 -2.57 -2.86
N HIS A 19 4.89 -1.44 -2.21
CA HIS A 19 6.19 -1.24 -1.57
C HIS A 19 6.39 -2.14 -0.34
N LEU A 20 5.35 -2.40 0.45
CA LEU A 20 5.44 -3.33 1.57
C LEU A 20 5.69 -4.77 1.09
N LEU A 21 5.04 -5.20 0.00
CA LEU A 21 5.29 -6.51 -0.61
C LEU A 21 6.74 -6.63 -1.08
N LYS A 22 7.26 -5.71 -1.89
CA LYS A 22 8.67 -5.80 -2.32
C LYS A 22 9.63 -5.72 -1.12
N TYR A 23 9.30 -4.94 -0.08
CA TYR A 23 10.14 -4.81 1.11
C TYR A 23 10.22 -6.13 1.88
N LYS A 24 9.09 -6.84 2.03
CA LYS A 24 9.00 -8.16 2.68
C LYS A 24 9.72 -9.24 1.87
N TYR A 25 9.45 -9.32 0.57
CA TYR A 25 9.90 -10.45 -0.27
C TYR A 25 11.25 -10.23 -0.97
N GLN A 26 11.82 -9.02 -0.92
CA GLN A 26 13.17 -8.74 -1.45
C GLN A 26 14.06 -8.04 -0.41
N PRO A 27 14.41 -8.71 0.71
CA PRO A 27 15.21 -8.11 1.77
C PRO A 27 16.56 -7.56 1.29
N GLY A 28 17.19 -8.23 0.31
CA GLY A 28 18.46 -7.78 -0.29
C GLY A 28 18.36 -6.52 -1.18
N LYS A 29 17.15 -6.06 -1.52
CA LYS A 29 16.93 -4.84 -2.33
C LYS A 29 16.35 -3.67 -1.52
N ARG A 30 16.20 -3.83 -0.20
CA ARG A 30 15.73 -2.78 0.70
C ARG A 30 16.64 -1.56 0.59
N SER A 31 16.03 -0.40 0.36
CA SER A 31 16.76 0.85 0.14
C SER A 31 16.11 2.02 0.87
N LYS A 32 16.88 3.10 1.08
CA LYS A 32 16.36 4.35 1.65
C LYS A 32 15.25 4.94 0.78
N SER A 33 15.34 4.83 -0.54
CA SER A 33 14.32 5.34 -1.45
C SER A 33 12.98 4.62 -1.29
N TRP A 34 12.97 3.31 -1.07
CA TRP A 34 11.73 2.56 -0.80
C TRP A 34 11.04 3.03 0.48
N ARG A 35 11.81 3.26 1.54
CA ARG A 35 11.29 3.80 2.81
C ARG A 35 10.75 5.22 2.63
N THR A 36 11.45 6.06 1.88
CA THR A 36 10.98 7.41 1.55
C THR A 36 9.67 7.38 0.77
N THR A 37 9.52 6.48 -0.21
CA THR A 37 8.27 6.31 -0.95
C THR A 37 7.13 5.91 -0.03
N LEU A 38 7.34 4.91 0.85
CA LEU A 38 6.35 4.50 1.85
C LEU A 38 5.90 5.69 2.72
N LEU A 39 6.86 6.44 3.27
CA LEU A 39 6.59 7.61 4.11
C LEU A 39 5.76 8.67 3.38
N ILE A 40 6.12 9.00 2.13
CA ILE A 40 5.42 10.01 1.33
C ILE A 40 3.95 9.59 1.10
N HIS A 41 3.72 8.35 0.68
CA HIS A 41 2.37 7.89 0.36
C HIS A 41 1.51 7.70 1.61
N ARG A 42 2.09 7.24 2.73
CA ARG A 42 1.37 7.18 4.01
C ARG A 42 0.98 8.56 4.53
N LYS A 43 1.86 9.55 4.43
CA LYS A 43 1.52 10.96 4.74
C LYS A 43 0.36 11.47 3.87
N ARG A 44 0.36 11.16 2.56
CA ARG A 44 -0.74 11.53 1.67
C ARG A 44 -2.07 10.88 2.06
N LEU A 45 -2.06 9.61 2.48
CA LEU A 45 -3.26 8.95 3.00
C LEU A 45 -3.73 9.60 4.31
N ALA A 46 -2.80 9.87 5.24
CA ALA A 46 -3.12 10.54 6.50
C ALA A 46 -3.78 11.91 6.27
N THR A 47 -3.21 12.74 5.38
CA THR A 47 -3.83 14.01 4.97
C THR A 47 -5.21 13.80 4.34
N ALA A 48 -5.38 12.80 3.47
CA ALA A 48 -6.68 12.51 2.87
C ALA A 48 -7.74 12.14 3.92
N PHE A 49 -7.37 11.39 4.96
CA PHE A 49 -8.29 11.08 6.07
C PHE A 49 -8.64 12.30 6.93
N LEU A 50 -7.70 13.24 7.11
CA LEU A 50 -7.96 14.50 7.82
C LEU A 50 -8.93 15.38 7.01
N ASP A 51 -8.68 15.51 5.71
CA ASP A 51 -9.50 16.33 4.81
C ASP A 51 -10.90 15.72 4.58
N THR A 52 -11.01 14.39 4.64
CA THR A 52 -12.26 13.67 4.37
C THR A 52 -12.39 12.45 5.29
N PRO A 53 -12.93 12.60 6.51
CA PRO A 53 -13.12 11.52 7.47
C PRO A 53 -13.99 10.36 6.95
N SER A 54 -14.91 10.63 6.01
CA SER A 54 -15.73 9.61 5.35
C SER A 54 -14.94 8.67 4.43
N LEU A 55 -13.63 8.89 4.24
CA LEU A 55 -12.75 7.92 3.58
C LEU A 55 -12.38 6.73 4.47
N LYS A 56 -12.56 6.82 5.80
CA LYS A 56 -12.27 5.71 6.72
C LYS A 56 -13.06 4.43 6.42
N PRO A 57 -14.40 4.45 6.30
CA PRO A 57 -15.14 3.23 5.92
C PRO A 57 -14.76 2.76 4.51
N LEU A 58 -14.54 3.70 3.59
CA LEU A 58 -14.16 3.38 2.22
C LEU A 58 -12.78 2.73 2.12
N PHE A 59 -11.85 3.03 3.03
CA PHE A 59 -10.55 2.40 3.10
C PHE A 59 -10.68 0.88 3.20
N THR A 60 -11.51 0.40 4.12
CA THR A 60 -11.76 -1.03 4.32
C THR A 60 -12.42 -1.65 3.09
N GLU A 61 -13.38 -0.97 2.46
CA GLU A 61 -14.04 -1.45 1.24
C GLU A 61 -13.08 -1.59 0.05
N VAL A 62 -12.13 -0.67 -0.10
CA VAL A 62 -11.20 -0.66 -1.25
C VAL A 62 -9.88 -1.38 -0.95
N PHE A 63 -9.65 -1.81 0.29
CA PHE A 63 -8.37 -2.36 0.74
C PHE A 63 -7.99 -3.61 -0.05
N ASP A 64 -8.86 -4.62 -0.08
CA ASP A 64 -8.60 -5.87 -0.80
C ASP A 64 -8.40 -5.61 -2.30
N LYS A 65 -9.24 -4.76 -2.91
CA LYS A 65 -9.10 -4.39 -4.31
C LYS A 65 -7.74 -3.73 -4.61
N CYS A 66 -7.27 -2.83 -3.75
CA CYS A 66 -5.97 -2.20 -3.89
C CYS A 66 -4.84 -3.21 -3.64
N TYR A 67 -5.03 -4.13 -2.71
CA TYR A 67 -4.08 -5.22 -2.44
C TYR A 67 -3.93 -6.15 -3.64
N GLN A 68 -5.01 -6.62 -4.26
CA GLN A 68 -4.92 -7.47 -5.46
C GLN A 68 -4.18 -6.78 -6.61
N LYS A 69 -4.36 -5.45 -6.74
CA LYS A 69 -3.61 -4.65 -7.71
C LYS A 69 -2.12 -4.58 -7.35
N ALA A 70 -1.81 -4.23 -6.11
CA ALA A 70 -0.44 -4.18 -5.59
C ALA A 70 0.29 -5.53 -5.69
N ARG A 71 -0.42 -6.64 -5.47
CA ARG A 71 0.08 -8.01 -5.61
C ARG A 71 0.54 -8.30 -7.04
N LYS A 72 -0.26 -7.91 -8.04
CA LYS A 72 0.11 -8.04 -9.45
C LYS A 72 1.32 -7.15 -9.80
N GLU A 73 1.31 -5.90 -9.36
CA GLU A 73 2.42 -4.97 -9.58
C GLU A 73 3.72 -5.46 -8.92
N ALA A 74 3.63 -6.04 -7.72
CA ALA A 74 4.77 -6.64 -7.01
C ALA A 74 5.33 -7.84 -7.79
N SER A 75 4.48 -8.74 -8.28
CA SER A 75 4.93 -9.88 -9.09
C SER A 75 5.67 -9.43 -10.35
N ILE A 76 5.12 -8.45 -11.08
CA ILE A 76 5.73 -7.92 -12.31
C ILE A 76 7.10 -7.29 -12.03
N GLU A 77 7.20 -6.41 -11.02
CA GLU A 77 8.45 -5.69 -10.75
C GLU A 77 9.52 -6.56 -10.08
N THR A 78 9.12 -7.42 -9.14
CA THR A 78 10.06 -8.27 -8.42
C THR A 78 10.55 -9.44 -9.26
N GLY A 79 9.80 -9.82 -10.30
CA GLY A 79 10.01 -11.03 -11.10
C GLY A 79 9.62 -12.33 -10.38
N LEU A 80 9.01 -12.23 -9.19
CA LEU A 80 8.55 -13.39 -8.42
C LEU A 80 7.17 -13.86 -8.92
N SER A 81 6.89 -15.15 -8.80
CA SER A 81 5.55 -15.69 -9.07
C SER A 81 4.51 -14.97 -8.24
N ILE A 82 3.33 -14.72 -8.82
CA ILE A 82 2.22 -14.13 -8.08
C ILE A 82 1.82 -14.99 -6.88
N GLU A 83 2.08 -16.30 -6.94
CA GLU A 83 1.82 -17.27 -5.86
C GLU A 83 2.73 -17.08 -4.64
N THR A 84 3.90 -16.45 -4.80
CA THR A 84 4.77 -16.07 -3.69
C THR A 84 4.09 -15.07 -2.75
N PHE A 85 3.17 -14.27 -3.30
CA PHE A 85 2.38 -13.30 -2.54
C PHE A 85 1.02 -13.91 -2.18
N PRO A 86 0.62 -13.89 -0.89
CA PRO A 86 -0.62 -14.51 -0.45
C PRO A 86 -1.84 -13.85 -1.09
N LEU A 87 -2.93 -14.62 -1.23
CA LEU A 87 -4.18 -14.11 -1.80
C LEU A 87 -4.82 -13.05 -0.90
N VAL A 88 -4.68 -13.20 0.41
CA VAL A 88 -5.09 -12.21 1.42
C VAL A 88 -3.88 -11.36 1.80
N SER A 89 -4.10 -10.07 2.05
CA SER A 89 -3.03 -9.16 2.48
C SER A 89 -2.35 -9.70 3.75
N PRO A 90 -1.01 -9.81 3.76
CA PRO A 90 -0.26 -10.16 4.96
C PRO A 90 -0.11 -8.97 5.92
N PHE A 91 -0.59 -7.79 5.52
CA PHE A 91 -0.56 -6.56 6.29
C PHE A 91 -1.96 -6.17 6.70
N THR A 92 -2.10 -5.72 7.94
CA THR A 92 -3.31 -5.15 8.49
C THR A 92 -3.52 -3.71 8.00
N PRO A 93 -4.77 -3.22 7.97
CA PRO A 93 -5.09 -1.80 7.83
C PRO A 93 -4.18 -0.87 8.63
N GLU A 94 -3.93 -1.21 9.90
CA GLU A 94 -3.18 -0.40 10.86
C GLU A 94 -1.70 -0.32 10.46
N GLU A 95 -1.07 -1.46 10.13
CA GLU A 95 0.32 -1.53 9.67
C GLU A 95 0.56 -0.77 8.35
N VAL A 96 -0.44 -0.76 7.47
CA VAL A 96 -0.37 -0.02 6.20
C VAL A 96 -0.36 1.49 6.45
N LEU A 97 -1.09 1.96 7.46
CA LEU A 97 -1.21 3.37 7.82
C LEU A 97 -0.09 3.86 8.74
N ASP A 98 0.55 2.96 9.50
CA ASP A 98 1.67 3.27 10.38
C ASP A 98 2.86 3.80 9.58
N LEU A 99 3.31 5.02 9.90
CA LEU A 99 4.41 5.69 9.20
C LEU A 99 5.75 4.95 9.33
N GLU A 100 5.98 4.25 10.42
CA GLU A 100 7.26 3.62 10.77
C GLU A 100 7.27 2.11 10.52
N TYR A 101 6.09 1.50 10.34
CA TYR A 101 5.98 0.07 10.08
C TYR A 101 6.74 -0.35 8.81
N LEU A 102 7.56 -1.40 8.97
CA LEU A 102 8.26 -2.09 7.90
C LEU A 102 8.19 -3.60 8.19
N PRO A 103 7.84 -4.45 7.20
CA PRO A 103 7.76 -5.88 7.42
C PRO A 103 9.15 -6.50 7.53
N GLU A 104 9.26 -7.49 8.42
CA GLU A 104 10.50 -8.28 8.63
C GLU A 104 10.84 -9.16 7.43
#